data_AF-A0A497JSV5-F1
#
_entry.id   AF-A0A497JSV5-F1
#
_cell.length_a   1.000
_cell.length_b   1.000
_cell.length_c   1.000
_cell.angle_alpha   90.00
_cell.angle_beta   90.00
_cell.angle_gamma   90.00
#
_symmetry.space_group_name_H-M   'P 1'
#
loop_
_entity.id
_entity.type
_entity.pdbx_description
1 polymer ?
#
loop_
_entity_poly.entity_id
_entity_poly.type
_entity_poly.pdbx_seq_one_letter_code
_entity_poly.pdbx_strand_id
1 'polypeptide(L)'
;MMDLTGYNVAVRDLTAKFWREEKPVRLVFDSVTPLLLYNEPRTVMRFLHILFGRLKSLNIISLFLIEEGMHSRETMVTLTSMIDGIIETKNENGKNWVRLKSEALSGDWIPLT
;
A
#
# COMPACT_ATOMS: atom_id res chain seq x y z
N MET A 1 -16.48 -12.58 0.35
CA MET A 1 -15.32 -11.70 0.14
C MET A 1 -15.85 -10.41 -0.46
N MET A 2 -15.51 -9.25 0.10
CA MET A 2 -15.96 -7.95 -0.41
C MET A 2 -15.29 -7.69 -1.77
N ASP A 3 -16.04 -7.20 -2.76
CA ASP A 3 -15.49 -6.82 -4.05
C ASP A 3 -14.75 -5.47 -3.97
N LEU A 4 -14.00 -5.12 -5.01
CA LEU A 4 -13.23 -3.86 -5.04
C LEU A 4 -14.13 -2.62 -4.85
N THR A 5 -15.36 -2.70 -5.33
CA THR A 5 -16.38 -1.67 -5.15
C THR A 5 -16.75 -1.51 -3.68
N GLY A 6 -17.02 -2.63 -2.99
CA GLY A 6 -17.31 -2.65 -1.57
C GLY A 6 -16.15 -2.10 -0.74
N TYR A 7 -14.90 -2.42 -1.07
CA TYR A 7 -13.74 -1.82 -0.41
C TYR A 7 -13.71 -0.30 -0.55
N ASN A 8 -13.97 0.22 -1.75
CA ASN A 8 -14.02 1.67 -1.98
C ASN A 8 -15.12 2.35 -1.14
N VAL A 9 -16.28 1.70 -1.00
CA VAL A 9 -17.37 2.20 -0.16
C VAL A 9 -16.98 2.17 1.31
N ALA A 10 -16.41 1.06 1.80
CA ALA A 10 -15.98 0.96 3.19
C ALA A 10 -14.91 2.00 3.55
N VAL A 11 -13.89 2.18 2.70
CA VAL A 11 -12.86 3.20 2.94
C VAL A 11 -13.45 4.60 2.88
N ARG A 12 -14.37 4.87 1.94
CA ARG A 12 -15.08 6.16 1.88
C ARG A 12 -15.81 6.46 3.18
N ASP A 13 -16.60 5.52 3.65
CA ASP A 13 -17.50 5.76 4.77
C ASP A 13 -16.70 5.89 6.08
N LEU A 14 -15.61 5.11 6.20
CA LEU A 14 -14.64 5.23 7.28
C LEU A 14 -13.95 6.60 7.27
N THR A 15 -13.38 7.01 6.14
CA THR A 15 -12.69 8.31 6.01
C THR A 15 -13.62 9.49 6.23
N ALA A 16 -14.86 9.45 5.73
CA ALA A 16 -15.87 10.48 5.95
C ALA A 16 -16.28 10.61 7.43
N LYS A 17 -16.31 9.50 8.17
CA LYS A 17 -16.59 9.53 9.61
C LYS A 17 -15.47 10.27 10.36
N PHE A 18 -14.21 9.91 10.14
CA PHE A 18 -13.09 10.53 10.84
C PHE A 18 -12.85 11.99 10.44
N TRP A 19 -13.11 12.34 9.17
CA TRP A 19 -13.04 13.73 8.70
C TRP A 19 -13.98 14.65 9.49
N ARG A 20 -15.21 14.20 9.78
CA ARG A 20 -16.16 14.96 10.60
C ARG A 20 -15.74 15.16 12.05
N GLU A 21 -14.84 14.31 12.55
CA GLU A 21 -14.31 14.39 13.91
C GLU A 21 -13.00 15.22 13.99
N GLU A 22 -12.54 15.79 12.87
CA GLU A 22 -11.28 16.56 12.75
C GLU A 22 -10.04 15.83 13.29
N LYS A 23 -10.06 14.50 13.29
CA LYS A 23 -8.96 13.68 13.78
C LYS A 23 -8.00 13.31 12.65
N PRO A 24 -6.67 13.30 12.92
CA PRO A 24 -5.72 12.75 11.97
C PRO A 24 -6.02 11.27 11.73
N VAL A 25 -6.09 10.87 10.46
CA VAL A 25 -6.40 9.49 10.07
C VAL A 25 -5.12 8.80 9.62
N ARG A 26 -4.92 7.58 10.13
CA ARG A 26 -3.92 6.65 9.64
C ARG A 26 -4.62 5.40 9.12
N LEU A 27 -4.42 5.08 7.85
CA LEU A 27 -4.99 3.90 7.23
C LEU A 27 -3.90 2.84 7.09
N VAL A 28 -4.20 1.60 7.48
CA VAL A 28 -3.35 0.45 7.19
C VAL A 28 -4.15 -0.54 6.37
N PHE A 29 -3.63 -0.91 5.20
CA PHE A 29 -4.17 -1.93 4.34
C PHE A 29 -3.31 -3.18 4.47
N ASP A 30 -3.85 -4.17 5.18
CA ASP A 30 -3.11 -5.33 5.69
C ASP A 30 -2.46 -6.20 4.62
N SER A 31 -3.06 -6.33 3.43
CA SER A 31 -2.38 -6.97 2.30
C SER A 31 -3.06 -6.68 0.97
N VAL A 32 -2.31 -6.15 0.01
CA VAL A 32 -2.73 -5.99 -1.40
C VAL A 32 -2.64 -7.32 -2.16
N THR A 33 -1.86 -8.28 -1.66
CA THR A 33 -1.58 -9.56 -2.33
C THR A 33 -2.85 -10.35 -2.67
N PRO A 34 -3.84 -10.54 -1.76
CA PRO A 34 -5.09 -11.19 -2.11
C PRO A 34 -5.86 -10.50 -3.25
N LEU A 35 -5.83 -9.17 -3.33
CA LEU A 35 -6.50 -8.46 -4.42
C LEU A 35 -5.88 -8.83 -5.76
N LEU A 36 -4.55 -8.88 -5.84
CA LEU A 36 -3.79 -9.25 -7.04
C LEU A 36 -3.87 -10.74 -7.37
N LEU A 37 -4.11 -11.61 -6.38
CA LEU A 37 -4.28 -13.06 -6.60
C LEU A 37 -5.65 -13.40 -7.18
N TYR A 38 -6.70 -12.72 -6.73
CA TYR A 38 -8.08 -13.07 -7.08
C TYR A 38 -8.70 -12.16 -8.15
N ASN A 39 -8.01 -11.12 -8.60
CA ASN A 39 -8.51 -10.18 -9.61
C ASN A 39 -7.43 -9.88 -10.66
N GLU A 40 -7.85 -9.41 -11.83
CA GLU A 40 -6.89 -8.97 -12.86
C GLU A 40 -6.03 -7.79 -12.36
N PRO A 41 -4.69 -7.82 -12.55
CA PRO A 41 -3.79 -6.78 -12.07
C PRO A 41 -4.19 -5.37 -12.54
N ARG A 42 -4.62 -5.21 -13.79
CA ARG A 42 -5.09 -3.92 -14.33
C ARG A 42 -6.27 -3.35 -13.55
N THR A 43 -7.22 -4.20 -13.14
CA THR A 43 -8.38 -3.78 -12.35
C THR A 43 -7.96 -3.36 -10.96
N VAL A 44 -7.05 -4.10 -10.33
CA VAL A 44 -6.49 -3.74 -9.01
C VAL A 44 -5.69 -2.44 -9.07
N MET A 45 -4.86 -2.23 -10.09
CA MET A 45 -4.10 -0.98 -10.26
C MET A 45 -5.03 0.23 -10.40
N ARG A 46 -6.12 0.12 -11.18
CA ARG A 46 -7.12 1.19 -11.29
C ARG A 46 -7.81 1.48 -9.95
N PHE A 47 -8.16 0.43 -9.22
CA PHE A 47 -8.72 0.57 -7.87
C PHE A 47 -7.76 1.31 -6.93
N LEU A 48 -6.50 0.86 -6.85
CA LEU A 48 -5.49 1.47 -5.98
C LEU A 48 -5.18 2.91 -6.39
N HIS A 49 -5.13 3.20 -7.68
CA HIS A 49 -4.93 4.57 -8.19
C HIS A 49 -6.03 5.53 -7.70
N ILE A 50 -7.30 5.15 -7.81
CA ILE A 50 -8.44 5.94 -7.31
C ILE A 50 -8.37 6.09 -5.79
N LEU A 51 -8.07 4.99 -5.09
CA LEU A 51 -7.97 4.96 -3.64
C LEU A 51 -6.86 5.89 -3.14
N PHE A 52 -5.65 5.77 -3.67
CA PHE A 52 -4.50 6.59 -3.27
C PHE A 52 -4.75 8.08 -3.54
N GLY A 53 -5.33 8.42 -4.70
CA GLY A 53 -5.71 9.80 -5.01
C GLY A 53 -6.66 10.40 -3.96
N ARG A 54 -7.62 9.60 -3.48
CA ARG A 54 -8.55 10.02 -2.41
C ARG A 54 -7.85 10.18 -1.06
N LEU A 55 -6.99 9.25 -0.68
CA LEU A 55 -6.28 9.33 0.60
C LEU A 55 -5.36 10.56 0.63
N LYS A 56 -4.67 10.84 -0.49
CA LYS A 56 -3.86 12.05 -0.67
C LYS A 56 -4.70 13.33 -0.58
N SER A 57 -5.86 13.40 -1.23
CA SER A 57 -6.71 14.61 -1.18
C SER A 57 -7.30 14.91 0.21
N LEU A 58 -7.35 13.90 1.09
CA LEU A 58 -7.80 14.02 2.47
C LEU A 58 -6.64 14.14 3.48
N ASN A 59 -5.39 14.29 3.02
CA ASN A 59 -4.18 14.33 3.87
C ASN A 59 -4.08 13.12 4.83
N ILE A 60 -4.49 11.93 4.37
CA ILE A 60 -4.46 10.70 5.17
C ILE A 60 -3.11 10.02 4.96
N ILE A 61 -2.45 9.65 6.07
CA ILE A 61 -1.26 8.79 6.02
C ILE A 61 -1.72 7.34 5.84
N SER A 62 -1.19 6.66 4.83
CA SER A 62 -1.58 5.28 4.52
C SER A 62 -0.40 4.35 4.35
N LEU A 63 -0.48 3.16 4.93
CA LEU A 63 0.47 2.06 4.79
C LEU A 63 -0.22 0.88 4.09
N PHE A 64 0.40 0.34 3.05
CA PHE A 64 -0.09 -0.82 2.32
C PHE A 64 0.97 -1.91 2.36
N LEU A 65 0.58 -3.11 2.76
CA LEU A 65 1.47 -4.27 2.80
C LEU A 65 1.28 -5.12 1.55
N ILE A 66 2.36 -5.72 1.08
CA ILE A 66 2.37 -6.60 -0.08
C ILE A 66 3.48 -7.63 0.08
N GLU A 67 3.19 -8.88 -0.28
CA GLU A 67 4.17 -9.95 -0.28
C GLU A 67 5.01 -9.92 -1.55
N GLU A 68 6.33 -9.83 -1.38
CA GLU A 68 7.28 -9.86 -2.48
C GLU A 68 7.37 -11.27 -3.09
N GLY A 69 7.64 -11.34 -4.40
CA GLY A 69 7.81 -12.62 -5.10
C GLY A 69 6.51 -13.31 -5.54
N MET A 70 5.34 -12.87 -5.06
CA MET A 70 4.04 -13.40 -5.49
C MET A 70 3.48 -12.76 -6.77
N HIS A 71 4.08 -11.66 -7.22
CA HIS A 71 3.57 -10.85 -8.34
C HIS A 71 4.66 -10.58 -9.38
N SER A 72 4.25 -10.36 -10.63
CA SER A 72 5.21 -10.07 -11.71
C SER A 72 5.97 -8.77 -11.43
N ARG A 73 7.22 -8.70 -11.92
CA ARG A 73 8.04 -7.49 -11.81
C ARG A 73 7.35 -6.26 -12.40
N GLU A 74 6.65 -6.42 -13.51
CA GLU A 74 5.87 -5.34 -14.15
C GLU A 74 4.75 -4.82 -13.24
N THR A 75 4.03 -5.73 -12.57
CA THR A 75 2.99 -5.36 -11.61
C THR A 75 3.57 -4.58 -10.43
N MET A 76 4.70 -5.05 -9.90
CA MET A 76 5.39 -4.37 -8.80
C MET A 76 5.92 -2.99 -9.21
N VAL A 77 6.51 -2.84 -10.39
CA VAL A 77 6.96 -1.54 -10.92
C VAL A 77 5.79 -0.57 -11.07
N THR A 78 4.66 -1.04 -11.60
CA THR A 78 3.45 -0.22 -11.76
C THR A 78 2.85 0.18 -10.42
N LEU A 79 2.82 -0.72 -9.44
CA LEU A 79 2.32 -0.42 -8.10
C LEU A 79 3.20 0.62 -7.40
N THR A 80 4.51 0.40 -7.44
CA THR A 80 5.49 1.27 -6.77
C THR A 80 5.54 2.69 -7.33
N SER A 81 5.23 2.89 -8.61
CA SER A 81 5.16 4.24 -9.20
C SER A 81 3.99 5.08 -8.68
N MET A 82 3.02 4.48 -8.00
CA MET A 82 1.86 5.19 -7.43
C MET A 82 2.05 5.57 -5.94
N ILE A 83 3.16 5.18 -5.31
CA ILE A 83 3.40 5.27 -3.86
C ILE A 83 4.56 6.24 -3.60
N ASP A 84 4.48 6.99 -2.49
CA ASP A 84 5.49 7.99 -2.13
C ASP A 84 6.79 7.38 -1.56
N GLY A 85 6.73 6.15 -1.05
CA GLY A 85 7.88 5.43 -0.52
C GLY A 85 7.57 3.96 -0.21
N ILE A 86 8.62 3.15 -0.12
CA ILE A 86 8.57 1.69 0.04
C ILE A 86 9.49 1.31 1.19
N ILE A 87 8.98 0.51 2.11
CA ILE A 87 9.77 -0.17 3.13
C ILE A 87 9.84 -1.64 2.72
N GLU A 88 11.04 -2.11 2.40
CA GLU A 88 11.27 -3.51 2.09
C GLU A 88 11.89 -4.20 3.30
N THR A 89 11.41 -5.41 3.60
CA THR A 89 11.95 -6.23 4.68
C THR A 89 12.35 -7.58 4.13
N LYS A 90 13.48 -8.11 4.57
CA LYS A 90 13.88 -9.49 4.25
C LYS A 90 14.49 -10.17 5.46
N ASN A 91 14.37 -11.50 5.51
CA ASN A 91 15.11 -12.33 6.44
C ASN A 91 16.20 -13.08 5.66
N GLU A 92 17.46 -12.89 6.05
CA GLU A 92 18.60 -13.62 5.50
C GLU A 92 19.42 -14.21 6.64
N ASN A 93 19.60 -15.53 6.62
CA ASN A 93 20.37 -16.29 7.63
C ASN A 93 19.92 -15.99 9.08
N GLY A 94 18.61 -15.86 9.31
CA GLY A 94 18.05 -15.56 10.62
C GLY A 94 18.23 -14.10 11.08
N LYS A 95 18.78 -13.23 10.23
CA LYS A 95 18.85 -11.78 10.47
C LYS A 95 17.79 -11.07 9.66
N ASN A 96 17.08 -10.14 10.31
CA ASN A 96 16.12 -9.28 9.65
C ASN A 96 16.83 -8.05 9.10
N TRP A 97 16.43 -7.62 7.91
CA TRP A 97 16.93 -6.42 7.26
C TRP A 97 15.78 -5.57 6.80
N VAL A 98 15.97 -4.26 6.82
CA VAL A 98 15.01 -3.28 6.29
C VAL A 98 15.71 -2.32 5.34
N ARG A 99 15.01 -1.88 4.32
CA ARG A 99 15.46 -0.84 3.39
C ARG A 99 14.32 0.11 3.09
N LEU A 100 14.62 1.41 3.05
CA LEU A 100 13.70 2.45 2.63
C LEU A 100 14.06 2.93 1.22
N LYS A 101 13.06 3.01 0.34
CA LYS A 101 13.16 3.65 -0.98
C LYS A 101 12.08 4.70 -1.13
N SER A 102 12.43 5.90 -1.55
CA SER A 102 11.53 6.97 -1.98
C SER A 102 12.21 7.79 -3.06
N GLU A 103 11.48 8.72 -3.69
CA GLU A 103 12.08 9.62 -4.69
C GLU A 103 13.26 10.43 -4.12
N ALA A 104 13.23 10.78 -2.84
CA ALA A 104 14.27 11.59 -2.19
C ALA A 104 15.36 10.76 -1.51
N LEU A 105 15.10 9.49 -1.18
CA LEU A 105 15.97 8.65 -0.38
C LEU A 105 16.01 7.23 -0.94
N SER A 106 17.16 6.79 -1.43
CA SER A 106 17.44 5.38 -1.66
C SER A 106 18.43 4.91 -0.61
N GLY A 107 17.93 4.34 0.48
CA GLY A 107 18.77 3.77 1.53
C GLY A 107 19.33 2.40 1.15
N ASP A 108 20.47 2.04 1.72
CA ASP A 108 20.96 0.66 1.71
C ASP A 108 20.23 -0.21 2.74
N TRP A 109 20.45 -1.53 2.65
CA TRP A 109 19.93 -2.46 3.64
C TRP A 109 20.57 -2.22 5.00
N ILE A 110 19.73 -1.99 6.01
CA ILE A 110 20.15 -1.87 7.40
C ILE A 110 19.62 -3.06 8.21
N PRO A 111 20.42 -3.64 9.12
CA PRO A 111 19.95 -4.73 9.96
C PRO A 111 18.90 -4.24 10.97
N LEU A 112 17.80 -4.97 11.10
CA LEU A 112 16.83 -4.84 12.19
C LEU A 112 17.43 -5.53 13.42
N THR A 113 17.70 -4.74 14.46
CA THR A 113 18.43 -5.14 15.67
C THR A 113 17.70 -6.21 16.47
#